data_AF-A0A4Y1QSS2-F1
#
_entry.id   AF-A0A4Y1QSS2-F1
#
_cell.length_a   1.000
_cell.length_b   1.000
_cell.length_c   1.000
_cell.angle_alpha   90.00
_cell.angle_beta   90.00
_cell.angle_gamma   90.00
#
_symmetry.space_group_name_H-M   'P 1'
#
loop_
_entity.id
_entity.type
_entity.pdbx_description
1 polymer ?
#
loop_
_entity_poly.entity_id
_entity_poly.type
_entity_poly.pdbx_seq_one_letter_code
_entity_poly.pdbx_strand_id
1 'polypeptide(L)'
;AFSKVIRSWASKNVILLPIAITFYITWHFIKFVDGFFSPIYNRLGINIFGLGFATSLTFIFFVGVFMQSWLGTSVLTLWEWFIKKMPLISYIYAASKQISIAISPDQSSNAFKEVAIIRHPRVGEYALGFITSTVVLDQKSVGEELCCVYVPTNHLYLGDIFLISPKDILRPNLSVREGIEIVISGGLSIPQLLTTVDAQVLTPRRVPHFEEPKKFSNSNEVLQTKLRGLNLDQAWNEVKKP
;
A
#
# COMPACT_ATOMS: atom_id res chain seq x y z
N ALA A 1 -33.79 3.26 28.34
CA ALA A 1 -34.11 4.00 27.09
C ALA A 1 -33.03 5.04 26.75
N PHE A 2 -32.68 5.92 27.70
CA PHE A 2 -31.72 7.03 27.51
C PHE A 2 -30.32 6.60 27.02
N SER A 3 -29.75 5.53 27.59
CA SER A 3 -28.45 4.97 27.16
C SER A 3 -28.45 4.39 25.73
N LYS A 4 -29.61 3.97 25.22
CA LYS A 4 -29.78 3.45 23.84
C LYS A 4 -29.84 4.60 22.83
N VAL A 5 -30.45 5.72 23.22
CA VAL A 5 -30.47 6.97 22.44
C VAL A 5 -29.08 7.60 22.39
N ILE A 6 -28.34 7.64 23.50
CA ILE A 6 -26.96 8.15 23.55
C ILE A 6 -26.02 7.31 22.69
N ARG A 7 -26.13 5.97 22.71
CA ARG A 7 -25.32 5.10 21.83
C ARG A 7 -25.63 5.28 20.34
N SER A 8 -26.91 5.49 19.99
CA SER A 8 -27.36 5.79 18.62
C SER A 8 -26.94 7.18 18.13
N TRP A 9 -26.89 8.17 19.03
CA TRP A 9 -26.40 9.51 18.73
C TRP A 9 -24.87 9.53 18.58
N ALA A 10 -24.14 8.81 19.44
CA ALA A 10 -22.69 8.65 19.35
C ALA A 10 -22.26 7.99 18.04
N SER A 11 -22.92 6.91 17.60
CA SER A 11 -22.57 6.22 16.35
C SER A 11 -22.78 7.08 15.10
N LYS A 12 -23.72 8.04 15.13
CA LYS A 12 -23.96 8.97 14.01
C LYS A 12 -22.95 10.12 13.97
N ASN A 13 -22.42 10.53 15.13
CA ASN A 13 -21.38 11.56 15.21
C ASN A 13 -19.97 11.06 14.84
N VAL A 14 -19.71 9.75 14.87
CA VAL A 14 -18.43 9.17 14.41
C VAL A 14 -18.18 9.49 12.93
N ILE A 15 -19.23 9.61 12.11
CA ILE A 15 -19.14 9.99 10.70
C ILE A 15 -18.82 11.49 10.54
N LEU A 16 -19.27 12.33 11.47
CA LEU A 16 -18.99 13.78 11.51
C LEU A 16 -17.63 14.11 12.11
N LEU A 17 -17.06 13.20 12.90
CA LEU A 17 -15.73 13.35 13.51
C LEU A 17 -14.65 13.77 12.51
N PRO A 18 -14.44 13.08 11.36
CA PRO A 18 -13.44 13.48 10.39
C PRO A 18 -13.73 14.87 9.79
N ILE A 19 -15.00 15.23 9.58
CA ILE A 19 -15.39 16.55 9.03
C ILE A 19 -15.13 17.65 10.06
N ALA A 20 -15.43 17.41 11.33
CA ALA A 20 -15.18 18.36 12.41
C ALA A 20 -13.68 18.55 12.64
N ILE A 21 -12.90 17.46 12.59
CA ILE A 21 -11.43 17.51 12.70
C ILE A 21 -10.82 18.30 11.54
N THR A 22 -11.22 18.02 10.30
CA THR A 22 -10.70 18.78 9.14
C THR A 22 -11.07 20.25 9.22
N PHE A 23 -12.29 20.59 9.63
CA PHE A 23 -12.71 21.98 9.81
C PHE A 23 -11.92 22.67 10.94
N TYR A 24 -11.73 22.01 12.08
CA TYR A 24 -10.96 22.54 13.20
C TYR A 24 -9.50 22.82 12.82
N ILE A 25 -8.85 21.85 12.16
CA ILE A 25 -7.46 21.99 11.69
C ILE A 25 -7.36 23.13 10.68
N THR A 26 -8.26 23.19 9.70
CA THR A 26 -8.29 24.24 8.69
C THR A 26 -8.47 25.62 9.33
N TRP A 27 -9.41 25.75 10.27
CA TRP A 27 -9.64 27.00 10.98
C TRP A 27 -8.43 27.44 11.80
N HIS A 28 -7.80 26.49 12.51
CA HIS A 28 -6.60 26.76 13.29
C HIS A 28 -5.43 27.21 12.40
N PHE A 29 -5.24 26.56 11.25
CA PHE A 29 -4.20 26.92 10.28
C PHE A 29 -4.40 28.33 9.73
N ILE A 30 -5.63 28.68 9.32
CA ILE A 30 -5.94 30.04 8.84
C ILE A 30 -5.65 31.08 9.93
N LYS A 31 -6.06 30.83 11.18
CA LYS A 31 -5.79 31.74 12.30
C LYS A 31 -4.31 31.89 12.63
N PHE A 32 -3.54 30.81 12.55
CA PHE A 32 -2.09 30.84 12.75
C PHE A 32 -1.40 31.70 11.68
N VAL A 33 -1.77 31.49 10.41
CA VAL A 33 -1.25 32.23 9.27
C VAL A 33 -1.65 33.71 9.35
N ASP A 34 -2.94 34.00 9.52
CA ASP A 34 -3.46 35.36 9.68
C ASP A 34 -2.76 36.08 10.86
N GLY A 35 -2.49 35.38 11.96
CA GLY A 35 -1.78 35.91 13.12
C GLY A 35 -0.32 36.27 12.82
N PHE A 36 0.39 35.44 12.05
CA PHE A 36 1.77 35.69 11.65
C PHE A 36 1.90 36.94 10.78
N PHE A 37 0.95 37.17 9.86
CA PHE A 37 0.96 38.31 8.95
C PHE A 37 0.11 39.52 9.42
N SER A 38 -0.68 39.38 10.50
CA SER A 38 -1.44 40.45 11.15
C SER A 38 -0.67 41.78 11.34
N PRO A 39 0.59 41.79 11.83
CA PRO A 39 1.34 43.04 11.97
C PRO A 39 1.61 43.77 10.65
N ILE A 40 1.67 43.04 9.53
CA ILE A 40 1.86 43.60 8.18
C ILE A 40 0.52 44.16 7.66
N TYR A 41 -0.60 43.45 7.87
CA TYR A 41 -1.93 43.92 7.45
C TYR A 41 -2.39 45.16 8.21
N ASN A 42 -2.13 45.21 9.52
CA ASN A 42 -2.48 46.36 10.35
C ASN A 42 -1.71 47.63 9.93
N ARG A 43 -0.50 47.47 9.38
CA ARG A 43 0.30 48.60 8.86
C ARG A 43 -0.16 49.05 7.46
N LEU A 44 -0.78 48.14 6.69
CA LEU A 44 -1.31 48.40 5.34
C LEU A 44 -2.79 48.81 5.34
N GLY A 45 -3.52 48.64 6.45
CA GLY A 45 -4.93 49.02 6.58
C GLY A 45 -5.92 48.11 5.85
N ILE A 46 -5.51 46.91 5.45
CA ILE A 46 -6.32 45.99 4.64
C ILE A 46 -6.79 44.82 5.51
N ASN A 47 -8.08 44.75 5.82
CA ASN A 47 -8.72 43.62 6.52
C ASN A 47 -9.73 42.93 5.61
N ILE A 48 -9.23 42.20 4.61
CA ILE A 48 -10.06 41.39 3.71
C ILE A 48 -10.01 39.94 4.18
N PHE A 49 -11.18 39.32 4.34
CA PHE A 49 -11.31 37.90 4.64
C PHE A 49 -10.66 37.06 3.52
N GLY A 50 -9.65 36.25 3.86
CA GLY A 50 -8.89 35.42 2.89
C GLY A 50 -7.54 36.00 2.46
N LEU A 51 -7.16 37.21 2.90
CA LEU A 51 -5.86 37.80 2.58
C LEU A 51 -4.68 37.00 3.16
N GLY A 52 -4.84 36.40 4.34
CA GLY A 52 -3.82 35.52 4.92
C GLY A 52 -3.61 34.25 4.12
N PHE A 53 -4.66 33.67 3.55
CA PHE A 53 -4.51 32.54 2.64
C PHE A 53 -3.69 32.95 1.40
N ALA A 54 -4.06 34.04 0.73
CA ALA A 54 -3.37 34.51 -0.47
C ALA A 54 -1.89 34.83 -0.20
N THR A 55 -1.61 35.58 0.85
CA THR A 55 -0.23 35.95 1.22
C THR A 55 0.59 34.78 1.74
N SER A 56 -0.01 33.79 2.41
CA SER A 56 0.70 32.56 2.78
C SER A 56 1.10 31.75 1.56
N LEU A 57 0.23 31.68 0.54
CA LEU A 57 0.54 31.01 -0.71
C LEU A 57 1.70 31.73 -1.43
N THR A 58 1.66 33.06 -1.47
CA THR A 58 2.77 33.88 -1.98
C THR A 58 4.04 33.66 -1.15
N PHE A 59 3.95 33.63 0.17
CA PHE A 59 5.10 33.42 1.05
C PHE A 59 5.73 32.05 0.86
N ILE A 60 4.94 30.97 0.83
CA ILE A 60 5.42 29.61 0.57
C ILE A 60 6.07 29.54 -0.82
N PHE A 61 5.49 30.19 -1.82
CA PHE A 61 6.08 30.28 -3.16
C PHE A 61 7.44 30.98 -3.13
N PHE A 62 7.55 32.14 -2.49
CA PHE A 62 8.81 32.87 -2.35
C PHE A 62 9.86 32.08 -1.58
N VAL A 63 9.47 31.44 -0.47
CA VAL A 63 10.37 30.57 0.30
C VAL A 63 10.83 29.40 -0.56
N GLY A 64 9.94 28.77 -1.33
CA GLY A 64 10.28 27.69 -2.24
C GLY A 64 11.30 28.12 -3.30
N VAL A 65 11.07 29.25 -3.96
CA VAL A 65 12.00 29.83 -4.95
C VAL A 65 13.34 30.21 -4.29
N PHE A 66 13.29 30.78 -3.09
CA PHE A 66 14.50 31.13 -2.33
C PHE A 66 15.32 29.89 -1.94
N MET A 67 14.67 28.79 -1.56
CA MET A 67 15.31 27.52 -1.23
C MET A 67 15.98 26.85 -2.44
N GLN A 68 15.46 27.07 -3.66
CA GLN A 68 16.10 26.61 -4.90
C GLN A 68 17.33 27.44 -5.30
N SER A 69 17.49 28.64 -4.74
CA SER A 69 18.62 29.51 -5.01
C SER A 69 19.87 29.10 -4.23
N TRP A 70 21.05 29.54 -4.71
CA TRP A 70 22.33 29.32 -4.04
C TRP A 70 22.37 29.90 -2.60
N LEU A 71 21.63 30.98 -2.35
CA LEU A 71 21.50 31.54 -1.00
C LEU A 71 20.72 30.60 -0.07
N GLY A 72 19.66 29.96 -0.56
CA GLY A 72 18.87 29.00 0.21
C GLY A 72 19.72 27.80 0.63
N THR A 73 20.48 27.21 -0.30
CA THR A 73 21.38 26.09 -0.01
C THR A 73 22.52 26.49 0.94
N SER A 74 23.06 27.71 0.82
CA SER A 74 24.08 28.22 1.74
C SER A 74 23.55 28.43 3.16
N VAL A 75 22.33 28.97 3.31
CA VAL A 75 21.69 29.13 4.62
C VAL A 75 21.39 27.78 5.25
N LEU A 76 20.87 26.81 4.48
CA LEU A 76 20.61 25.46 4.98
C LEU A 76 21.89 24.75 5.45
N THR A 77 22.99 24.86 4.71
CA THR A 77 24.26 24.24 5.11
C THR A 77 24.83 24.87 6.39
N LEU A 78 24.67 26.18 6.57
CA LEU A 78 25.04 26.88 7.81
C LEU A 78 24.19 26.42 9.01
N TRP A 79 22.88 26.27 8.81
CA TRP A 79 21.96 25.74 9.82
C TRP A 79 22.29 24.29 10.19
N GLU A 80 22.60 23.45 9.21
CA GLU A 80 23.04 22.07 9.43
C GLU A 80 24.31 22.00 10.24
N TRP A 81 25.28 22.88 9.95
CA TRP A 81 26.52 22.96 10.72
C TRP A 81 26.24 23.33 12.18
N PHE A 82 25.33 24.27 12.43
CA PHE A 82 24.93 24.66 13.78
C PHE A 82 24.29 23.50 14.55
N ILE A 83 23.36 22.78 13.92
CA ILE A 83 22.67 21.63 14.52
C ILE A 83 23.65 20.49 14.82
N LYS A 84 24.59 20.20 13.91
CA LYS A 84 25.62 19.17 14.11
C LYS A 84 26.53 19.44 15.30
N LYS A 85 26.68 20.71 15.70
CA LYS A 85 27.49 21.11 16.86
C LYS A 85 26.82 20.76 18.20
N MET A 86 25.52 20.48 18.21
CA MET A 86 24.79 20.10 19.42
C MET A 86 24.71 18.56 19.52
N PRO A 87 25.39 17.93 20.50
CA PRO A 87 25.62 16.49 20.54
C PRO A 87 24.36 15.63 20.71
N LEU A 88 23.23 16.17 21.16
CA LEU A 88 21.96 15.43 21.26
C LEU A 88 21.07 15.62 20.02
N ILE A 89 20.96 16.87 19.54
CA ILE A 89 20.08 17.22 18.42
C ILE A 89 20.66 16.70 17.10
N SER A 90 21.98 16.56 16.98
CA SER A 90 22.64 16.03 15.79
C SER A 90 22.18 14.61 15.44
N TYR A 91 21.97 13.73 16.42
CA TYR A 91 21.47 12.36 16.19
C TYR A 91 20.04 12.35 15.68
N ILE A 92 19.16 13.15 16.29
CA ILE A 92 17.74 13.25 15.89
C ILE A 92 17.63 13.87 14.49
N TYR A 93 18.40 14.92 14.22
CA TYR A 93 18.45 15.56 12.91
C TYR A 93 19.00 14.62 11.85
N ALA A 94 20.06 13.86 12.14
CA ALA A 94 20.62 12.88 11.21
C ALA A 94 19.61 11.78 10.87
N ALA A 95 18.92 11.22 11.87
CA ALA A 95 17.87 10.23 11.65
C ALA A 95 16.71 10.81 10.82
N SER A 96 16.24 12.02 11.15
CA SER A 96 15.17 12.69 10.39
C SER A 96 15.59 13.00 8.96
N LYS A 97 16.84 13.41 8.74
CA LYS A 97 17.37 13.70 7.40
C LYS A 97 17.49 12.43 6.57
N GLN A 98 17.91 11.31 7.16
CA GLN A 98 17.93 10.01 6.47
C GLN A 98 16.53 9.60 6.00
N ILE A 99 15.51 9.74 6.86
CA ILE A 99 14.12 9.45 6.50
C ILE A 99 13.64 10.39 5.38
N SER A 100 13.95 11.69 5.48
CA SER A 100 13.61 12.67 4.44
C SER A 100 14.28 12.38 3.10
N ILE A 101 15.53 11.92 3.10
CA ILE A 101 16.26 11.54 1.88
C ILE A 101 15.64 10.29 1.25
N ALA A 102 15.27 9.29 2.07
CA ALA A 102 14.62 8.07 1.60
C ALA A 102 13.24 8.34 0.95
N ILE A 103 12.53 9.38 1.40
CA ILE A 103 11.21 9.78 0.87
C ILE A 103 11.34 10.77 -0.31
N SER A 104 12.48 11.44 -0.46
CA SER A 104 12.67 12.47 -1.47
C SER A 104 12.46 11.92 -2.88
N PRO A 105 11.66 12.56 -3.77
CA PRO A 105 11.25 12.04 -5.08
C PRO A 105 12.40 11.51 -5.95
N ASP A 106 13.56 12.14 -5.85
CA ASP A 106 14.78 11.79 -6.59
C ASP A 106 15.33 10.39 -6.21
N GLN A 107 15.08 9.95 -4.97
CA GLN A 107 15.32 8.57 -4.53
C GLN A 107 14.04 7.75 -4.44
N SER A 108 12.88 8.30 -4.10
CA SER A 108 11.65 7.56 -3.83
C SER A 108 10.88 7.13 -5.07
N SER A 109 11.13 7.74 -6.24
CA SER A 109 10.77 7.11 -7.52
C SER A 109 11.61 5.86 -7.81
N ASN A 110 12.71 5.66 -7.07
CA ASN A 110 13.62 4.51 -7.16
C ASN A 110 13.69 3.67 -5.87
N ALA A 111 13.06 4.08 -4.76
CA ALA A 111 13.20 3.45 -3.43
C ALA A 111 12.21 2.30 -3.21
N PHE A 112 11.11 2.29 -3.96
CA PHE A 112 10.23 1.14 -4.14
C PHE A 112 9.98 1.00 -5.63
N LYS A 113 10.80 0.19 -6.29
CA LYS A 113 10.75 0.06 -7.74
C LYS A 113 9.49 -0.68 -8.16
N GLU A 114 9.18 -1.77 -7.47
CA GLU A 114 8.12 -2.71 -7.86
C GLU A 114 7.55 -3.45 -6.63
N VAL A 115 6.32 -3.94 -6.75
CA VAL A 115 5.74 -4.89 -5.81
C VAL A 115 6.33 -6.27 -6.08
N ALA A 116 6.66 -7.01 -5.03
CA ALA A 116 7.18 -8.37 -5.09
C ALA A 116 6.36 -9.29 -4.21
N ILE A 117 6.19 -10.52 -4.67
CA ILE A 117 5.66 -11.62 -3.87
C ILE A 117 6.81 -12.61 -3.66
N ILE A 118 7.13 -12.87 -2.39
CA ILE A 118 8.22 -13.76 -2.00
C ILE A 118 7.65 -14.98 -1.29
N ARG A 119 8.37 -16.11 -1.37
CA ARG A 119 8.03 -17.30 -0.59
C ARG A 119 8.44 -17.08 0.86
N HIS A 120 7.48 -17.20 1.78
CA HIS A 120 7.74 -17.13 3.21
C HIS A 120 8.36 -18.47 3.66
N PRO A 121 9.18 -18.55 4.74
CA PRO A 121 9.89 -19.75 5.18
C PRO A 121 9.04 -21.01 5.36
N ARG A 122 7.71 -20.89 5.46
CA ARG A 122 6.79 -22.03 5.44
C ARG A 122 6.32 -22.33 4.03
N VAL A 123 6.42 -23.60 3.65
CA VAL A 123 5.97 -24.11 2.35
C VAL A 123 4.49 -23.78 2.14
N GLY A 124 4.18 -23.03 1.09
CA GLY A 124 2.82 -22.62 0.72
C GLY A 124 2.41 -21.23 1.21
N GLU A 125 3.23 -20.55 2.02
CA GLU A 125 3.00 -19.16 2.43
C GLU A 125 3.73 -18.19 1.48
N TYR A 126 3.05 -17.12 1.09
CA TYR A 126 3.60 -16.04 0.28
C TYR A 126 3.47 -14.72 1.04
N ALA A 127 4.51 -13.90 0.99
CA ALA A 127 4.51 -12.56 1.56
C ALA A 127 4.54 -11.51 0.45
N LEU A 128 3.73 -10.47 0.61
CA LEU A 128 3.77 -9.29 -0.24
C LEU A 128 4.81 -8.32 0.31
N GLY A 129 5.72 -7.88 -0.55
CA GLY A 129 6.76 -6.93 -0.23
C GLY A 129 7.02 -5.98 -1.39
N PHE A 130 8.02 -5.13 -1.22
CA PHE A 130 8.41 -4.14 -2.19
C PHE A 130 9.90 -4.24 -2.48
N ILE A 131 10.26 -4.28 -3.77
CA ILE A 131 11.66 -4.26 -4.19
C ILE A 131 12.17 -2.83 -4.00
N THR A 132 13.13 -2.68 -3.09
CA THR A 132 13.69 -1.36 -2.77
C THR A 132 14.96 -1.05 -3.54
N SER A 133 15.81 -2.04 -3.71
CA SER A 133 17.11 -1.92 -4.35
C SER A 133 17.59 -3.27 -4.87
N THR A 134 18.59 -3.23 -5.73
CA THR A 134 19.29 -4.43 -6.19
C THR A 134 20.75 -4.28 -5.80
N VAL A 135 21.31 -5.31 -5.17
CA VAL A 135 22.68 -5.35 -4.66
C VAL A 135 23.40 -6.52 -5.31
N VAL A 136 24.67 -6.33 -5.68
CA VAL A 136 25.51 -7.41 -6.19
C VAL A 136 26.39 -7.88 -5.03
N LEU A 137 26.23 -9.14 -4.63
CA LEU A 137 27.08 -9.77 -3.64
C LEU A 137 28.35 -10.27 -4.33
N ASP A 138 29.47 -9.61 -4.07
CA ASP A 138 30.76 -10.00 -4.63
C ASP A 138 31.33 -11.22 -3.88
N GLN A 139 31.08 -12.41 -4.41
CA GLN A 139 31.73 -13.63 -3.95
C GLN A 139 32.85 -14.03 -4.91
N LYS A 140 34.06 -13.49 -4.69
CA LYS A 140 35.42 -13.89 -5.16
C LYS A 140 35.63 -14.39 -6.60
N SER A 141 34.61 -14.59 -7.44
CA SER A 141 34.64 -15.18 -8.79
C SER A 141 33.30 -15.09 -9.52
N VAL A 142 32.16 -14.98 -8.82
CA VAL A 142 30.83 -14.80 -9.44
C VAL A 142 30.04 -13.80 -8.60
N GLY A 143 29.76 -12.62 -9.15
CA GLY A 143 28.84 -11.67 -8.53
C GLY A 143 27.42 -12.19 -8.63
N GLU A 144 26.75 -12.40 -7.50
CA GLU A 144 25.32 -12.77 -7.48
C GLU A 144 24.48 -11.51 -7.29
N GLU A 145 23.59 -11.24 -8.24
CA GLU A 145 22.62 -10.16 -8.13
C GLU A 145 21.48 -10.58 -7.20
N LEU A 146 21.27 -9.82 -6.13
CA LEU A 146 20.23 -10.02 -5.13
C LEU A 146 19.31 -8.80 -5.08
N CYS A 147 18.02 -9.02 -5.05
CA CYS A 147 17.03 -7.97 -4.82
C CYS A 147 16.76 -7.83 -3.33
N CYS A 148 16.77 -6.59 -2.85
CA CYS A 148 16.38 -6.22 -1.50
C CYS A 148 14.85 -6.03 -1.46
N VAL A 149 14.16 -6.97 -0.83
CA VAL A 149 12.70 -6.95 -0.68
C VAL A 149 12.33 -6.55 0.74
N TYR A 150 11.61 -5.45 0.87
CA TYR A 150 11.03 -4.99 2.12
C TYR A 150 9.63 -5.60 2.31
N VAL A 151 9.43 -6.34 3.39
CA VAL A 151 8.15 -6.95 3.75
C VAL A 151 7.57 -6.19 4.96
N PRO A 152 6.56 -5.33 4.75
CA PRO A 152 5.96 -4.58 5.85
C PRO A 152 5.20 -5.51 6.79
N THR A 153 5.29 -5.21 8.09
CA THR A 153 4.47 -5.82 9.15
C THR A 153 3.22 -4.94 9.40
N ASN A 154 2.48 -5.22 10.48
CA ASN A 154 1.28 -4.50 10.95
C ASN A 154 1.45 -2.96 11.02
N HIS A 155 2.68 -2.47 11.05
CA HIS A 155 3.00 -1.06 10.87
C HIS A 155 3.85 -0.91 9.61
N LEU A 156 3.42 -0.11 8.63
CA LEU A 156 4.10 0.05 7.34
C LEU A 156 5.59 0.45 7.45
N TYR A 157 6.00 1.04 8.57
CA TYR A 157 7.37 1.46 8.87
C TYR A 157 8.23 0.40 9.57
N LEU A 158 7.62 -0.70 10.03
CA LEU A 158 8.29 -1.84 10.64
C LEU A 158 8.12 -3.03 9.69
N GLY A 159 9.22 -3.65 9.31
CA GLY A 159 9.19 -4.76 8.39
C GLY A 159 10.53 -5.46 8.30
N ASP A 160 10.49 -6.67 7.77
CA ASP A 160 11.68 -7.45 7.53
C ASP A 160 12.27 -7.09 6.17
N ILE A 161 13.59 -7.13 6.08
CA ILE A 161 14.32 -6.94 4.84
C ILE A 161 14.93 -8.28 4.45
N PHE A 162 14.57 -8.77 3.27
CA PHE A 162 15.10 -10.00 2.70
C PHE A 162 15.95 -9.71 1.46
N LEU A 163 17.09 -10.40 1.35
CA LEU A 163 17.91 -10.42 0.13
C LEU A 163 17.59 -11.71 -0.61
N ILE A 164 16.96 -11.59 -1.78
CA ILE A 164 16.42 -12.74 -2.51
C ILE A 164 16.89 -12.66 -3.96
N SER A 165 17.24 -13.82 -4.53
CA SER A 165 17.59 -13.92 -5.95
C SER A 165 16.41 -13.45 -6.82
N PRO A 166 16.63 -12.66 -7.89
CA PRO A 166 15.57 -12.23 -8.80
C PRO A 166 14.71 -13.37 -9.35
N LYS A 167 15.26 -14.60 -9.43
CA LYS A 167 14.59 -15.80 -9.91
C LYS A 167 13.51 -16.34 -8.97
N ASP A 168 13.63 -16.05 -7.67
CA ASP A 168 12.71 -16.53 -6.64
C ASP A 168 11.66 -15.47 -6.26
N ILE A 169 11.63 -14.34 -6.99
CA ILE A 169 10.70 -13.23 -6.79
C ILE A 169 9.60 -13.31 -7.84
N LEU A 170 8.36 -13.39 -7.39
CA LEU A 170 7.19 -13.28 -8.26
C LEU A 170 6.81 -11.79 -8.37
N ARG A 171 6.79 -11.25 -9.58
CA ARG A 171 6.46 -9.84 -9.83
C ARG A 171 4.99 -9.70 -10.27
N PRO A 172 4.06 -9.38 -9.35
CA PRO A 172 2.66 -9.14 -9.73
C PRO A 172 2.53 -7.87 -10.58
N ASN A 173 1.56 -7.85 -11.48
CA ASN A 173 1.15 -6.65 -12.21
C ASN A 173 0.33 -5.72 -11.31
N LEU A 174 0.98 -5.15 -10.29
CA LEU A 174 0.43 -4.19 -9.35
C LEU A 174 1.33 -2.97 -9.28
N SER A 175 0.72 -1.80 -9.25
CA SER A 175 1.44 -0.57 -8.93
C SER A 175 1.87 -0.58 -7.45
N VAL A 176 2.96 0.12 -7.14
CA VAL A 176 3.42 0.32 -5.75
C VAL A 176 2.30 0.91 -4.88
N ARG A 177 1.47 1.80 -5.46
CA ARG A 177 0.33 2.41 -4.78
C ARG A 177 -0.72 1.37 -4.36
N GLU A 178 -1.10 0.47 -5.26
CA GLU A 178 -2.04 -0.62 -4.96
C GLU A 178 -1.46 -1.57 -3.92
N GLY A 179 -0.15 -1.88 -4.01
CA GLY A 179 0.54 -2.66 -2.98
C GLY A 179 0.45 -2.01 -1.59
N ILE A 180 0.68 -0.71 -1.50
CA ILE A 180 0.56 0.05 -0.23
C ILE A 180 -0.88 0.03 0.27
N GLU A 181 -1.86 0.19 -0.61
CA GLU A 181 -3.28 0.12 -0.24
C GLU A 181 -3.66 -1.24 0.34
N ILE A 182 -3.18 -2.34 -0.25
CA ILE A 182 -3.37 -3.71 0.26
C ILE A 182 -2.78 -3.86 1.67
N VAL A 183 -1.57 -3.35 1.91
CA VAL A 183 -0.92 -3.44 3.22
C VAL A 183 -1.67 -2.62 4.28
N ILE A 184 -2.05 -1.38 3.96
CA ILE A 184 -2.77 -0.50 4.89
C ILE A 184 -4.18 -1.02 5.19
N SER A 185 -4.85 -1.63 4.21
CA SER A 185 -6.17 -2.24 4.40
C SER A 185 -6.13 -3.60 5.11
N GLY A 186 -4.94 -4.10 5.48
CA GLY A 186 -4.77 -5.40 6.11
C GLY A 186 -5.12 -6.57 5.18
N GLY A 187 -4.96 -6.40 3.87
CA GLY A 187 -5.25 -7.39 2.85
C GLY A 187 -6.67 -7.34 2.27
N LEU A 188 -7.54 -6.44 2.75
CA LEU A 188 -8.92 -6.33 2.26
C LEU A 188 -9.02 -5.87 0.79
N SER A 189 -8.01 -5.13 0.31
CA SER A 189 -7.96 -4.61 -1.06
C SER A 189 -7.27 -5.56 -2.05
N ILE A 190 -6.95 -6.81 -1.66
CA ILE A 190 -6.23 -7.73 -2.55
C ILE A 190 -7.11 -8.17 -3.73
N PRO A 191 -6.65 -8.07 -4.99
CA PRO A 191 -7.43 -8.50 -6.14
C PRO A 191 -7.56 -10.03 -6.17
N GLN A 192 -8.68 -10.52 -6.73
CA GLN A 192 -8.98 -11.95 -6.81
C GLN A 192 -8.03 -12.73 -7.73
N LEU A 193 -7.33 -12.02 -8.64
CA LEU A 193 -6.35 -12.60 -9.55
C LEU A 193 -5.07 -11.76 -9.55
N LEU A 194 -3.96 -12.35 -9.11
CA LEU A 194 -2.62 -11.77 -9.21
C LEU A 194 -1.92 -12.36 -10.44
N THR A 195 -1.88 -11.61 -11.54
CA THR A 195 -1.13 -12.01 -12.73
C THR A 195 0.33 -11.59 -12.56
N THR A 196 1.26 -12.54 -12.65
CA THR A 196 2.69 -12.24 -12.65
C THR A 196 3.15 -11.80 -14.04
N VAL A 197 4.03 -10.81 -14.13
CA VAL A 197 4.57 -10.31 -15.41
C VAL A 197 5.29 -11.43 -16.18
N ASP A 198 5.99 -12.33 -15.48
CA ASP A 198 6.68 -13.47 -16.11
C ASP A 198 5.72 -14.49 -16.78
N ALA A 199 4.45 -14.55 -16.35
CA ALA A 199 3.46 -15.44 -16.95
C ALA A 199 2.98 -14.97 -18.33
N GLN A 200 3.20 -13.69 -18.69
CA GLN A 200 2.84 -13.17 -20.01
C GLN A 200 3.80 -13.64 -21.12
N VAL A 201 5.03 -14.02 -20.78
CA VAL A 201 6.00 -14.57 -21.74
C VAL A 201 5.67 -16.04 -22.08
N LEU A 202 4.94 -16.73 -21.20
CA LEU A 202 4.58 -18.15 -21.33
C LEU A 202 3.14 -18.38 -21.85
N THR A 203 2.49 -17.41 -22.50
CA THR A 203 1.24 -17.70 -23.23
C THR A 203 1.54 -18.30 -24.62
N PRO A 204 1.42 -19.63 -24.85
CA PRO A 204 1.13 -20.11 -26.18
C PRO A 204 -0.31 -19.71 -26.50
N ARG A 205 -0.46 -18.85 -27.51
CA ARG A 205 -1.57 -18.80 -28.47
C ARG A 205 -2.90 -19.42 -27.98
N ARG A 206 -3.85 -18.55 -27.61
CA ARG A 206 -5.32 -18.78 -27.61
C ARG A 206 -5.76 -20.22 -27.32
N VAL A 207 -6.09 -20.51 -26.07
CA VAL A 207 -7.00 -21.62 -25.76
C VAL A 207 -8.41 -21.17 -26.17
N PRO A 208 -9.13 -21.91 -27.03
CA PRO A 208 -10.51 -21.61 -27.36
C PRO A 208 -11.38 -21.68 -26.10
N HIS A 209 -12.39 -20.82 -26.06
CA HIS A 209 -13.48 -20.78 -25.10
C HIS A 209 -13.93 -22.21 -24.71
N PHE A 210 -13.65 -22.63 -23.47
CA PHE A 210 -14.36 -23.74 -22.86
C PHE A 210 -15.71 -23.21 -22.40
N GLU A 211 -16.78 -23.62 -23.08
CA GLU A 211 -18.15 -23.48 -22.56
C GLU A 211 -18.22 -24.14 -21.17
N GLU A 212 -18.82 -23.43 -20.21
CA GLU A 212 -19.11 -23.96 -18.88
C GLU A 212 -19.92 -25.26 -18.97
N PRO A 213 -19.56 -26.33 -18.24
CA PRO A 213 -20.41 -27.51 -18.17
C PRO A 213 -21.68 -27.14 -17.39
N LYS A 214 -22.83 -27.21 -18.08
CA LYS A 214 -24.16 -27.14 -17.47
C LYS A 214 -24.21 -28.05 -16.24
N LYS A 215 -24.61 -27.45 -15.10
CA LYS A 215 -24.91 -28.13 -13.83
C LYS A 215 -25.55 -29.50 -14.07
N PHE A 216 -24.81 -30.55 -13.72
CA PHE A 216 -25.30 -31.93 -13.69
C PHE A 216 -26.19 -32.10 -12.45
N SER A 217 -27.41 -31.59 -12.53
CA SER A 217 -28.48 -31.83 -11.57
C SER A 217 -29.60 -32.55 -12.32
N ASN A 218 -29.45 -33.87 -12.54
CA ASN A 218 -30.56 -34.82 -12.74
C ASN A 218 -30.17 -36.30 -12.96
N SER A 219 -28.91 -36.69 -12.78
CA SER A 219 -28.51 -38.09 -13.04
C SER A 219 -28.89 -39.10 -11.95
N ASN A 220 -29.42 -38.64 -10.80
CA ASN A 220 -29.87 -39.52 -9.73
C ASN A 220 -31.32 -39.99 -9.88
N GLU A 221 -32.16 -39.34 -10.69
CA GLU A 221 -33.53 -39.83 -10.97
C GLU A 221 -33.57 -40.93 -12.05
N VAL A 222 -32.67 -40.87 -13.03
CA VAL A 222 -32.64 -41.86 -14.13
C VAL A 222 -32.10 -43.21 -13.64
N LEU A 223 -31.15 -43.22 -12.70
CA LEU A 223 -30.62 -44.46 -12.12
C LEU A 223 -31.60 -45.13 -11.14
N GLN A 224 -32.36 -44.34 -10.38
CA GLN A 224 -33.40 -44.86 -9.48
C GLN A 224 -34.61 -45.43 -10.25
N THR A 225 -34.96 -44.83 -11.40
CA THR A 225 -36.03 -45.34 -12.26
C THR A 225 -35.62 -46.63 -12.97
N LYS A 226 -34.34 -46.79 -13.33
CA LYS A 226 -33.82 -48.01 -13.99
C LYS A 226 -33.65 -49.20 -13.03
N LEU A 227 -33.51 -48.95 -11.72
CA LEU A 227 -33.35 -49.99 -10.70
C LEU A 227 -34.68 -50.50 -10.11
N ARG A 228 -35.81 -49.79 -10.31
CA ARG A 228 -37.15 -50.27 -9.92
C ARG A 228 -37.75 -51.33 -10.84
N GLY A 229 -37.16 -51.58 -12.01
CA GLY A 229 -37.68 -52.53 -13.00
C GLY A 229 -37.06 -53.93 -12.93
N LEU A 230 -36.04 -54.15 -12.10
CA LEU A 230 -35.36 -55.45 -11.99
C LEU A 230 -35.95 -56.23 -10.82
N ASN A 231 -36.96 -57.05 -11.13
CA ASN A 231 -37.56 -57.97 -10.18
C ASN A 231 -36.56 -59.11 -9.87
N LEU A 232 -35.81 -58.96 -8.78
CA LEU A 232 -34.73 -59.85 -8.35
C LEU A 232 -35.22 -61.29 -8.03
N ASP A 233 -36.53 -61.48 -7.90
CA ASP A 233 -37.15 -62.78 -7.67
C ASP A 233 -37.24 -63.64 -8.95
N GLN A 234 -37.20 -63.02 -10.14
CA GLN A 234 -37.17 -63.75 -11.42
C GLN A 234 -35.76 -64.26 -11.75
N ALA A 235 -34.71 -63.52 -11.37
CA ALA A 235 -33.32 -63.90 -11.62
C ALA A 235 -32.85 -65.07 -10.73
N TRP A 236 -33.42 -65.24 -9.54
CA TRP A 236 -33.08 -66.33 -8.62
C TRP A 236 -33.68 -67.69 -9.00
N ASN A 237 -34.73 -67.73 -9.83
CA ASN A 237 -35.40 -68.97 -10.24
C ASN A 237 -34.81 -69.63 -11.51
N GLU A 238 -33.97 -68.94 -12.27
CA GLU A 238 -33.23 -69.56 -13.40
C GLU A 238 -31.98 -70.32 -12.96
N VAL A 239 -31.42 -70.01 -11.79
CA VAL A 239 -30.19 -70.64 -11.28
C VAL A 239 -30.44 -71.98 -10.58
N LYS A 240 -31.71 -72.37 -10.37
CA LYS A 240 -32.09 -73.53 -9.52
C LYS A 240 -32.94 -74.60 -10.22
N LYS A 241 -32.80 -74.78 -11.54
CA LYS A 241 -33.29 -76.00 -12.20
C LYS A 241 -32.16 -77.05 -12.25
N PRO A 242 -32.46 -78.31 -11.87
CA PRO A 242 -31.47 -79.37 -11.72
C PRO A 242 -30.83 -79.80 -13.05
#